data_AF-A0A5N9E033-F1
#
_entry.id   AF-A0A5N9E033-F1
#
_cell.length_a   1.000
_cell.length_b   1.000
_cell.length_c   1.000
_cell.angle_alpha   90.00
_cell.angle_beta   90.00
_cell.angle_gamma   90.00
#
_symmetry.space_group_name_H-M   'P 1'
#
loop_
_entity.id
_entity.type
_entity.pdbx_description
1 polymer ?
#
loop_
_entity_poly.entity_id
_entity_poly.type
_entity_poly.pdbx_seq_one_letter_code
_entity_poly.pdbx_strand_id
1 'polypeptide(L)'
;MGPVGHTAISTVVGASIWGVTGSPLAGGVAAGVGVLVDVDHLVDLYQSWIRRKTHLVIVPFHGWEYSLAGLLVLCFGFYHPVFLAVVIGHLSHVTTDHFHNRLTPLSYFVLYRVWVRFDARKIAPGRDSAYFHHNLTSFFPFRSLWEPWYLRKVEPWFTAREHSTSEDVVIEPNK
;
A
#
# COMPACT_ATOMS: atom_id res chain seq x y z
N MET A 1 -0.18 5.43 5.57
CA MET A 1 -0.51 5.10 6.99
C MET A 1 -0.10 3.63 7.20
N GLY A 2 -0.23 3.03 8.41
CA GLY A 2 0.06 1.60 8.60
C GLY A 2 -1.19 0.71 8.46
N PRO A 3 -1.05 -0.62 8.30
CA PRO A 3 -2.17 -1.55 8.12
C PRO A 3 -3.27 -1.46 9.20
N VAL A 4 -2.87 -1.21 10.46
CA VAL A 4 -3.82 -1.01 11.57
C VAL A 4 -4.68 0.24 11.34
N GLY A 5 -4.08 1.34 10.89
CA GLY A 5 -4.81 2.56 10.57
C GLY A 5 -5.76 2.38 9.39
N HIS A 6 -5.32 1.68 8.34
CA HIS A 6 -6.17 1.36 7.19
C HIS A 6 -7.36 0.49 7.60
N THR A 7 -7.13 -0.50 8.46
CA THR A 7 -8.19 -1.36 9.01
C THR A 7 -9.20 -0.57 9.86
N ALA A 8 -8.71 0.32 10.73
CA ALA A 8 -9.58 1.15 11.58
C ALA A 8 -10.48 2.07 10.74
N ILE A 9 -9.90 2.80 9.78
CA ILE A 9 -10.65 3.71 8.91
C ILE A 9 -11.63 2.93 8.02
N SER A 10 -11.18 1.81 7.43
CA SER A 10 -12.04 0.96 6.59
C SER A 10 -13.22 0.40 7.37
N THR A 11 -13.05 0.09 8.66
CA THR A 11 -14.14 -0.35 9.54
C THR A 11 -15.19 0.75 9.74
N VAL A 12 -14.76 1.98 10.00
CA VAL A 12 -15.66 3.15 10.13
C VAL A 12 -16.41 3.41 8.82
N VAL A 13 -15.71 3.34 7.68
CA VAL A 13 -16.30 3.49 6.35
C VAL A 13 -17.32 2.38 6.07
N GLY A 14 -16.99 1.13 6.38
CA GLY A 14 -17.88 -0.01 6.22
C GLY A 14 -19.16 0.11 7.06
N ALA A 15 -19.03 0.49 8.33
CA ALA A 15 -20.19 0.74 9.20
C ALA A 15 -21.07 1.87 8.65
N SER A 16 -20.46 2.93 8.12
CA SER A 16 -21.18 4.06 7.52
C SER A 16 -21.94 3.65 6.26
N ILE A 17 -21.31 2.88 5.37
CA ILE A 17 -21.95 2.36 4.15
C ILE A 17 -23.08 1.40 4.49
N TRP A 18 -22.92 0.54 5.48
CA TRP A 18 -24.02 -0.29 5.97
C TRP A 18 -25.18 0.59 6.43
N GLY A 19 -24.93 1.57 7.32
CA GLY A 19 -25.97 2.45 7.83
C GLY A 19 -26.74 3.20 6.74
N VAL A 20 -26.05 3.70 5.70
CA VAL A 20 -26.67 4.45 4.59
C VAL A 20 -27.44 3.55 3.64
N THR A 21 -26.93 2.35 3.34
CA THR A 21 -27.53 1.46 2.32
C THR A 21 -28.50 0.45 2.90
N GLY A 22 -28.51 0.24 4.22
CA GLY A 22 -29.22 -0.85 4.88
C GLY A 22 -28.62 -2.24 4.60
N SER A 23 -27.54 -2.34 3.83
CA SER A 23 -26.95 -3.61 3.38
C SER A 23 -25.71 -3.98 4.19
N PRO A 24 -25.74 -5.03 5.03
CA PRO A 24 -24.55 -5.49 5.74
C PRO A 24 -23.47 -6.00 4.79
N LEU A 25 -23.87 -6.57 3.63
CA LEU A 25 -22.93 -6.96 2.58
C LEU A 25 -22.17 -5.75 2.03
N ALA A 26 -22.86 -4.65 1.73
CA ALA A 26 -22.22 -3.43 1.25
C ALA A 26 -21.24 -2.88 2.29
N GLY A 27 -21.60 -2.87 3.58
CA GLY A 27 -20.67 -2.46 4.63
C GLY A 27 -19.43 -3.34 4.73
N GLY A 28 -19.61 -4.66 4.70
CA GLY A 28 -18.51 -5.63 4.71
C GLY A 28 -17.59 -5.47 3.50
N VAL A 29 -18.15 -5.23 2.31
CA VAL A 29 -17.38 -4.98 1.09
C VAL A 29 -16.58 -3.69 1.19
N ALA A 30 -17.17 -2.58 1.68
CA ALA A 30 -16.44 -1.33 1.83
C ALA A 30 -15.26 -1.47 2.80
N ALA A 31 -15.46 -2.14 3.94
CA ALA A 31 -14.38 -2.42 4.88
C ALA A 31 -13.30 -3.34 4.29
N GLY A 32 -13.72 -4.41 3.60
CA GLY A 32 -12.80 -5.36 2.98
C GLY A 32 -11.97 -4.71 1.87
N VAL A 33 -12.60 -3.96 0.97
CA VAL A 33 -11.92 -3.26 -0.13
C VAL A 33 -10.90 -2.26 0.42
N GLY A 34 -11.27 -1.47 1.43
CA GLY A 34 -10.35 -0.50 2.04
C GLY A 34 -9.07 -1.13 2.59
N VAL A 35 -9.09 -2.40 2.99
CA VAL A 35 -7.87 -3.13 3.40
C VAL A 35 -7.20 -3.85 2.23
N LEU A 36 -7.98 -4.42 1.31
CA LEU A 36 -7.45 -5.21 0.19
C LEU A 36 -6.64 -4.39 -0.81
N VAL A 37 -6.82 -3.07 -0.86
CA VAL A 37 -6.00 -2.18 -1.69
C VAL A 37 -4.50 -2.33 -1.34
N ASP A 38 -4.16 -2.51 -0.06
CA ASP A 38 -2.76 -2.67 0.41
C ASP A 38 -2.09 -3.98 -0.05
N VAL A 39 -2.83 -4.95 -0.60
CA VAL A 39 -2.26 -6.21 -1.07
C VAL A 39 -1.27 -6.00 -2.22
N ASP A 40 -1.39 -4.90 -2.96
CA ASP A 40 -0.45 -4.57 -4.03
C ASP A 40 0.99 -4.30 -3.52
N HIS A 41 1.14 -3.88 -2.26
CA HIS A 41 2.45 -3.77 -1.61
C HIS A 41 3.19 -5.10 -1.46
N LEU A 42 2.53 -6.25 -1.59
CA LEU A 42 3.24 -7.54 -1.65
C LEU A 42 4.22 -7.59 -2.83
N VAL A 43 3.92 -6.89 -3.92
CA VAL A 43 4.83 -6.76 -5.07
C VAL A 43 6.06 -5.95 -4.68
N ASP A 44 5.90 -4.84 -3.95
CA ASP A 44 7.01 -4.05 -3.42
C ASP A 44 7.90 -4.88 -2.50
N LEU A 45 7.28 -5.64 -1.58
CA LEU A 45 8.00 -6.54 -0.69
C LEU A 45 8.79 -7.58 -1.48
N TYR A 46 8.19 -8.22 -2.47
CA TYR A 46 8.90 -9.17 -3.33
C TYR A 46 10.06 -8.52 -4.09
N GLN A 47 9.83 -7.37 -4.71
CA GLN A 47 10.83 -6.67 -5.50
C GLN A 47 11.99 -6.21 -4.63
N SER A 48 11.71 -5.75 -3.42
CA SER A 48 12.72 -5.34 -2.47
C SER A 48 13.46 -6.54 -1.85
N TRP A 49 12.74 -7.51 -1.27
CA TRP A 49 13.33 -8.60 -0.47
C TRP A 49 13.99 -9.68 -1.32
N ILE A 50 13.34 -10.07 -2.41
CA ILE A 50 13.78 -11.19 -3.25
C ILE A 50 14.64 -10.68 -4.40
N ARG A 51 14.23 -9.58 -5.05
CA ARG A 51 14.87 -9.06 -6.26
C ARG A 51 15.85 -7.92 -6.00
N ARG A 52 15.95 -7.42 -4.76
CA ARG A 52 16.84 -6.31 -4.34
C ARG A 52 16.63 -5.02 -5.15
N LYS A 53 15.43 -4.80 -5.68
CA LYS A 53 15.03 -3.61 -6.44
C LYS A 53 14.29 -2.63 -5.55
N THR A 54 15.01 -2.00 -4.64
CA THR A 54 14.49 -1.04 -3.65
C THR A 54 14.03 0.29 -4.28
N HIS A 55 14.50 0.60 -5.49
CA HIS A 55 14.15 1.80 -6.23
C HIS A 55 12.77 1.75 -6.91
N LEU A 56 12.00 0.67 -6.75
CA LEU A 56 10.69 0.49 -7.40
C LEU A 56 9.55 0.59 -6.39
N VAL A 57 8.47 1.27 -6.79
CA VAL A 57 7.20 1.33 -6.06
C VAL A 57 6.07 0.94 -7.02
N ILE A 58 5.66 -0.32 -6.97
CA ILE A 58 4.69 -0.99 -7.84
C ILE A 58 3.42 -1.29 -7.05
N VAL A 59 2.59 -0.27 -6.89
CA VAL A 59 1.30 -0.34 -6.19
C VAL A 59 0.15 0.06 -7.12
N PRO A 60 -0.26 -0.81 -8.06
CA PRO A 60 -1.28 -0.45 -9.04
C PRO A 60 -2.65 -0.14 -8.46
N PHE A 61 -3.03 -0.57 -7.25
CA PHE A 61 -4.34 -0.31 -6.65
C PHE A 61 -4.41 1.06 -5.97
N HIS A 62 -3.29 1.69 -5.64
CA HIS A 62 -3.26 3.03 -5.04
C HIS A 62 -3.43 4.16 -6.08
N GLY A 63 -4.42 4.01 -6.95
CA GLY A 63 -4.67 4.86 -8.12
C GLY A 63 -5.95 5.68 -8.00
N TRP A 64 -5.87 7.01 -8.13
CA TRP A 64 -7.08 7.86 -8.19
C TRP A 64 -8.01 7.48 -9.35
N GLU A 65 -7.47 6.95 -10.44
CA GLU A 65 -8.20 6.61 -11.65
C GLU A 65 -9.38 5.67 -11.38
N TYR A 66 -9.23 4.67 -10.50
CA TYR A 66 -10.30 3.70 -10.23
C TYR A 66 -11.47 4.31 -9.47
N SER A 67 -11.19 5.14 -8.46
CA SER A 67 -12.24 5.85 -7.73
C SER A 67 -12.96 6.86 -8.61
N LEU A 68 -12.22 7.61 -9.43
CA LEU A 68 -12.83 8.57 -10.36
C LEU A 68 -13.72 7.87 -11.39
N ALA A 69 -13.22 6.79 -12.00
CA ALA A 69 -14.01 5.99 -12.93
C ALA A 69 -15.25 5.38 -12.25
N GLY A 70 -15.10 4.83 -11.06
CA GLY A 70 -16.18 4.26 -10.27
C GLY A 70 -17.26 5.29 -9.92
N LEU A 71 -16.88 6.49 -9.52
CA LEU A 71 -17.81 7.60 -9.25
C LEU A 71 -18.55 8.03 -10.52
N LEU A 72 -17.86 8.14 -11.66
CA LEU A 72 -18.51 8.46 -12.93
C LEU A 72 -19.56 7.41 -13.31
N VAL A 73 -19.24 6.12 -13.15
CA VAL A 73 -20.21 5.04 -13.40
C VAL A 73 -21.38 5.13 -12.42
N LEU A 74 -21.15 5.38 -11.13
CA LEU A 74 -22.22 5.56 -10.14
C LEU A 74 -23.15 6.73 -10.47
N CYS A 75 -22.59 7.87 -10.93
CA CYS A 75 -23.37 9.08 -11.21
C CYS A 75 -24.14 9.02 -12.53
N PHE A 76 -23.58 8.38 -13.56
CA PHE A 76 -24.09 8.51 -14.93
C PHE A 76 -24.48 7.19 -15.60
N GLY A 77 -24.12 6.04 -15.03
CA GLY A 77 -24.29 4.73 -15.68
C GLY A 77 -25.13 3.74 -14.87
N PHE A 78 -24.72 3.47 -13.63
CA PHE A 78 -25.26 2.36 -12.85
C PHE A 78 -25.07 2.55 -11.35
N TYR A 79 -26.16 2.40 -10.60
CA TYR A 79 -26.13 2.41 -9.14
C TYR A 79 -26.43 1.02 -8.57
N HIS A 80 -25.56 0.54 -7.68
CA HIS A 80 -25.80 -0.65 -6.86
C HIS A 80 -25.06 -0.49 -5.52
N PRO A 81 -25.67 -0.84 -4.37
CA PRO A 81 -25.09 -0.59 -3.04
C PRO A 81 -23.73 -1.26 -2.83
N VAL A 82 -23.53 -2.47 -3.38
CA VAL A 82 -22.22 -3.14 -3.33
C VAL A 82 -21.19 -2.44 -4.23
N PHE A 83 -21.61 -1.90 -5.38
CA PHE A 83 -20.69 -1.16 -6.24
C PHE A 83 -20.29 0.18 -5.60
N LEU A 84 -21.25 0.88 -4.98
CA LEU A 84 -20.98 2.04 -4.12
C LEU A 84 -19.96 1.70 -3.04
N ALA A 85 -20.13 0.57 -2.35
CA ALA A 85 -19.20 0.11 -1.32
C ALA A 85 -17.77 -0.08 -1.85
N VAL A 86 -17.59 -0.68 -3.02
CA VAL A 86 -16.27 -0.84 -3.65
C VAL A 86 -15.66 0.53 -3.94
N VAL A 87 -16.41 1.45 -4.56
CA VAL A 87 -15.92 2.77 -4.93
C VAL A 87 -15.55 3.58 -3.70
N ILE A 88 -16.40 3.61 -2.67
CA ILE A 88 -16.16 4.38 -1.45
C ILE A 88 -15.06 3.75 -0.59
N GLY A 89 -15.01 2.42 -0.46
CA GLY A 89 -13.93 1.75 0.26
C GLY A 89 -12.58 2.08 -0.36
N HIS A 90 -12.45 1.92 -1.68
CA HIS A 90 -11.23 2.27 -2.41
C HIS A 90 -10.91 3.78 -2.32
N LEU A 91 -11.91 4.64 -2.53
CA LEU A 91 -11.74 6.10 -2.46
C LEU A 91 -11.25 6.53 -1.09
N SER A 92 -11.86 6.01 -0.03
CA SER A 92 -11.47 6.33 1.35
C SER A 92 -10.02 5.95 1.62
N HIS A 93 -9.59 4.76 1.16
CA HIS A 93 -8.22 4.31 1.29
C HIS A 93 -7.25 5.28 0.63
N VAL A 94 -7.39 5.50 -0.69
CA VAL A 94 -6.51 6.38 -1.47
C VAL A 94 -6.52 7.80 -0.93
N THR A 95 -7.68 8.32 -0.54
CA THR A 95 -7.83 9.67 0.03
C THR A 95 -7.05 9.80 1.34
N THR A 96 -7.32 8.92 2.31
CA THR A 96 -6.62 8.92 3.59
C THR A 96 -5.13 8.83 3.37
N ASP A 97 -4.71 7.97 2.47
CA ASP A 97 -3.30 7.71 2.23
C ASP A 97 -2.60 8.90 1.58
N HIS A 98 -3.26 9.58 0.63
CA HIS A 98 -2.79 10.84 0.03
C HIS A 98 -2.51 11.91 1.09
N PHE A 99 -3.44 12.11 2.03
CA PHE A 99 -3.30 13.13 3.07
C PHE A 99 -2.29 12.74 4.17
N HIS A 100 -2.20 11.46 4.53
CA HIS A 100 -1.29 11.00 5.57
C HIS A 100 0.15 10.85 5.07
N ASN A 101 0.34 10.40 3.83
CA ASN A 101 1.66 10.10 3.32
C ASN A 101 2.42 11.33 2.80
N ARG A 102 1.71 12.44 2.51
CA ARG A 102 2.30 13.72 2.06
C ARG A 102 3.26 13.54 0.89
N LEU A 103 2.94 12.61 0.00
CA LEU A 103 3.69 12.40 -1.26
C LEU A 103 3.31 13.49 -2.27
N THR A 104 3.99 13.52 -3.41
CA THR A 104 3.60 14.44 -4.49
C THR A 104 2.19 14.11 -4.98
N PRO A 105 1.37 15.10 -5.38
CA PRO A 105 -0.02 14.82 -5.75
C PRO A 105 -0.16 13.81 -6.90
N LEU A 106 0.78 13.85 -7.85
CA LEU A 106 0.81 12.94 -9.00
C LEU A 106 1.18 11.50 -8.61
N SER A 107 1.80 11.29 -7.45
CA SER A 107 2.26 9.98 -6.98
C SER A 107 1.13 8.97 -6.84
N TYR A 108 -0.12 9.38 -6.75
CA TYR A 108 -1.30 8.52 -6.64
C TYR A 108 -2.03 8.28 -7.96
N PHE A 109 -1.48 8.74 -9.10
CA PHE A 109 -1.98 8.39 -10.42
C PHE A 109 -1.16 7.23 -11.00
N VAL A 110 -1.81 6.13 -11.33
CA VAL A 110 -1.16 4.96 -11.96
C VAL A 110 -0.51 5.36 -13.27
N LEU A 111 -1.15 6.23 -14.07
CA LEU A 111 -0.56 6.69 -15.33
C LEU A 111 0.74 7.46 -15.12
N TYR A 112 0.80 8.30 -14.08
CA TYR A 112 2.03 8.98 -13.69
C TYR A 112 3.10 7.97 -13.26
N ARG A 113 2.74 6.98 -12.42
CA ARG A 113 3.67 5.92 -11.99
C ARG A 113 4.24 5.16 -13.17
N VAL A 114 3.41 4.80 -14.15
CA VAL A 114 3.85 4.16 -15.40
C VAL A 114 4.80 5.08 -16.19
N TRP A 115 4.45 6.36 -16.32
CA TRP A 115 5.28 7.35 -17.03
C TRP A 115 6.67 7.50 -16.40
N VAL A 116 6.76 7.54 -15.07
CA VAL A 116 8.03 7.59 -14.34
C VAL A 116 8.66 6.21 -14.11
N ARG A 117 8.11 5.16 -14.72
CA ARG A 117 8.59 3.76 -14.65
C ARG A 117 8.69 3.23 -13.22
N PHE A 118 7.75 3.63 -12.36
CA PHE A 118 7.67 3.20 -10.96
C PHE A 118 8.89 3.60 -10.10
N ASP A 119 9.65 4.62 -10.52
CA ASP A 119 10.85 5.08 -9.79
C ASP A 119 10.47 5.73 -8.44
N ALA A 120 10.90 5.09 -7.35
CA ALA A 120 10.66 5.51 -5.97
C ALA A 120 11.11 6.96 -5.72
N ARG A 121 12.20 7.41 -6.36
CA ARG A 121 12.74 8.78 -6.18
C ARG A 121 11.78 9.85 -6.71
N LYS A 122 10.94 9.49 -7.68
CA LYS A 122 9.94 10.38 -8.29
C LYS A 122 8.57 10.25 -7.65
N ILE A 123 8.23 9.07 -7.14
CA ILE A 123 6.93 8.77 -6.53
C ILE A 123 6.91 9.13 -5.04
N ALA A 124 7.99 8.84 -4.31
CA ALA A 124 8.12 9.08 -2.88
C ALA A 124 9.48 9.69 -2.54
N PRO A 125 9.79 10.92 -3.02
CA PRO A 125 11.06 11.57 -2.76
C PRO A 125 11.30 11.71 -1.25
N GLY A 126 12.49 11.33 -0.79
CA GLY A 126 12.87 11.42 0.61
C GLY A 126 12.33 10.31 1.52
N ARG A 127 11.59 9.33 0.99
CA ARG A 127 11.30 8.09 1.71
C ARG A 127 12.31 7.02 1.32
N ASP A 128 13.04 6.52 2.30
CA ASP A 128 13.90 5.37 2.11
C ASP A 128 13.07 4.08 2.18
N SER A 129 13.09 3.29 1.11
CA SER A 129 12.58 1.92 1.07
C SER A 129 13.15 1.05 2.19
N ALA A 130 14.38 1.33 2.65
CA ALA A 130 15.01 0.62 3.77
C ALA A 130 14.27 0.80 5.09
N TYR A 131 13.53 1.90 5.28
CA TYR A 131 12.70 2.15 6.46
C TYR A 131 11.63 1.06 6.66
N PHE A 132 11.16 0.45 5.57
CA PHE A 132 10.12 -0.59 5.64
C PHE A 132 10.66 -1.93 6.16
N HIS A 133 11.96 -2.22 5.95
CA HIS A 133 12.60 -3.48 6.37
C HIS A 133 12.69 -3.61 7.88
N HIS A 134 13.21 -2.57 8.53
CA HIS A 134 13.46 -2.61 9.97
C HIS A 134 12.21 -2.38 10.83
N ASN A 135 11.11 -1.90 10.24
CA ASN A 135 9.88 -1.58 10.96
C ASN A 135 8.70 -2.49 10.63
N LEU A 136 8.91 -3.61 9.92
CA LEU A 136 7.84 -4.55 9.59
C LEU A 136 7.07 -5.01 10.85
N THR A 137 7.78 -5.24 11.96
CA THR A 137 7.19 -5.65 13.23
C THR A 137 6.28 -4.62 13.87
N SER A 138 6.48 -3.35 13.56
CA SER A 138 5.66 -2.25 14.07
C SER A 138 4.32 -2.09 13.33
N PHE A 139 4.17 -2.69 12.15
CA PHE A 139 2.97 -2.54 11.32
C PHE A 139 1.82 -3.48 11.67
N PHE A 140 2.09 -4.56 12.41
CA PHE A 140 1.07 -5.55 12.78
C PHE A 140 0.79 -5.53 14.29
N PRO A 141 -0.47 -5.84 14.69
CA PRO A 141 -0.82 -5.96 16.10
C PRO A 141 -0.04 -7.10 16.77
N PHE A 142 -0.02 -7.08 18.11
CA PHE A 142 0.62 -8.11 18.94
C PHE A 142 2.11 -8.31 18.67
N ARG A 143 2.82 -7.23 18.31
CA ARG A 143 4.28 -7.19 18.08
C ARG A 143 5.07 -8.06 19.08
N SER A 144 4.77 -7.94 20.38
CA SER A 144 5.46 -8.68 21.44
C SER A 144 5.42 -10.21 21.31
N LEU A 145 4.42 -10.78 20.62
CA LEU A 145 4.26 -12.22 20.45
C LEU A 145 5.16 -12.80 19.36
N TRP A 146 5.43 -12.04 18.30
CA TRP A 146 6.06 -12.58 17.09
C TRP A 146 7.37 -11.87 16.72
N GLU A 147 7.61 -10.65 17.20
CA GLU A 147 8.88 -9.94 17.01
C GLU A 147 10.11 -10.74 17.48
N PRO A 148 10.10 -11.43 18.64
CA PRO A 148 11.26 -12.23 19.04
C PRO A 148 11.55 -13.38 18.07
N TRP A 149 10.53 -13.94 17.42
CA TRP A 149 10.72 -14.94 16.38
C TRP A 149 11.27 -14.31 15.09
N TYR A 150 10.70 -13.18 14.67
CA TYR A 150 11.13 -12.45 13.47
C TYR A 150 12.60 -12.04 13.55
N LEU A 151 13.01 -11.42 14.66
CA LEU A 151 14.40 -10.99 14.89
C LEU A 151 15.39 -12.16 14.91
N ARG A 152 14.95 -13.37 15.30
CA ARG A 152 15.82 -14.55 15.34
C ARG A 152 15.91 -15.31 14.02
N LYS A 153 14.84 -15.32 13.23
CA LYS A 153 14.71 -16.20 12.06
C LYS A 153 14.72 -15.47 10.73
N VAL A 154 14.27 -14.22 10.72
CA VAL A 154 14.02 -13.46 9.49
C VAL A 154 15.02 -12.31 9.35
N GLU A 155 15.21 -11.48 10.39
CA GLU A 155 16.15 -10.35 10.35
C GLU A 155 17.59 -10.73 9.93
N PRO A 156 18.20 -11.83 10.44
CA PRO A 156 19.57 -12.18 10.06
C PRO A 156 19.73 -12.53 8.58
N TRP A 157 18.69 -13.08 7.96
CA TRP A 157 18.68 -13.37 6.52
C TRP A 157 18.71 -12.08 5.69
N PHE A 158 18.03 -11.03 6.16
CA PHE A 158 18.07 -9.70 5.54
C PHE A 158 19.44 -9.05 5.70
N THR A 159 19.97 -9.00 6.93
CA THR A 159 21.28 -8.38 7.21
C THR A 159 22.41 -9.02 6.39
N ALA A 160 22.43 -10.35 6.24
CA ALA A 160 23.41 -11.04 5.42
C ALA A 160 23.32 -10.67 3.93
N ARG A 161 22.11 -10.41 3.42
CA ARG A 161 21.88 -10.01 2.03
C ARG A 161 22.23 -8.55 1.75
N GLU A 162 22.10 -7.68 2.74
CA GLU A 162 22.57 -6.30 2.64
C GLU A 162 24.10 -6.25 2.60
N HIS A 163 24.79 -7.01 3.46
CA HIS A 163 26.25 -7.07 3.47
C HIS A 163 26.87 -7.58 2.16
N SER A 164 26.30 -8.66 1.58
CA SER A 164 26.76 -9.14 0.26
C SER A 164 26.63 -8.08 -0.84
N THR A 165 25.57 -7.26 -0.79
CA THR A 165 25.38 -6.19 -1.79
C THR A 165 26.41 -5.06 -1.62
N SER A 166 26.76 -4.69 -0.39
CA SER A 166 27.82 -3.70 -0.15
C SER A 166 29.21 -4.18 -0.58
N GLU A 167 29.51 -5.48 -0.47
CA GLU A 167 30.76 -6.04 -0.97
C GLU A 167 30.80 -6.09 -2.50
N ASP A 168 29.69 -6.47 -3.16
CA ASP A 168 29.58 -6.49 -4.63
C ASP A 168 29.73 -5.08 -5.24
N VAL A 169 29.15 -4.05 -4.62
CA VAL A 169 29.28 -2.64 -5.04
C VAL A 169 30.70 -2.10 -4.88
N VAL A 170 31.48 -2.61 -3.91
CA VAL A 170 32.88 -2.24 -3.73
C VAL A 170 33.79 -2.93 -4.75
N ILE A 171 33.37 -4.08 -5.30
CA ILE A 171 34.16 -4.89 -6.24
C ILE A 171 33.88 -4.54 -7.71
N GLU A 172 32.77 -3.87 -8.07
CA GLU A 172 32.62 -3.29 -9.40
C GLU A 172 33.43 -1.97 -9.53
N PRO A 173 34.56 -1.95 -10.27
CA PRO A 173 35.17 -0.68 -10.62
C PRO A 173 34.24 0.06 -11.58
N ASN A 174 33.98 1.34 -11.27
CA ASN A 174 33.27 2.29 -12.14
C ASN A 174 33.64 2.04 -13.61
N LYS A 175 32.67 1.56 -14.39
CA LYS A 175 32.74 1.55 -15.86
C LYS A 175 32.07 2.80 -16.41
#